data_AF-A0A6B2G697-F1
#
_entry.id   AF-A0A6B2G697-F1
#
_cell.length_a   1.000
_cell.length_b   1.000
_cell.length_c   1.000
_cell.angle_alpha   90.00
_cell.angle_beta   90.00
_cell.angle_gamma   90.00
#
_symmetry.space_group_name_H-M   'P 1'
#
loop_
_entity.id
_entity.type
_entity.pdbx_description
1 polymer ?
#
loop_
_entity_poly.entity_id
_entity_poly.type
_entity_poly.pdbx_seq_one_letter_code
_entity_poly.pdbx_strand_id
1 'polypeptide(L)'
;DEISLADDSILERVNSVLDSDSKSLVLYEKLSTNNDGSPEEVTAHPNFLFVATMNPSGDYGKRELSHALRNRFTEIWCANSNTHEHLKQILDHNIFSLLKTFFVNG
;
A
#
# COMPACT_ATOMS: atom_id res chain seq x y z
N ASP A 1 2.77 -0.97 -2.93
CA ASP A 1 1.81 -0.86 -4.04
C ASP A 1 1.58 -2.26 -4.60
N GLU A 2 0.44 -2.52 -5.22
CA GLU A 2 0.06 -3.79 -5.87
C GLU A 2 0.25 -5.05 -5.01
N ILE A 3 -0.32 -5.07 -3.81
CA ILE A 3 -0.20 -6.22 -2.87
C ILE A 3 -0.67 -7.55 -3.48
N SER A 4 -1.59 -7.51 -4.45
CA SER A 4 -2.08 -8.67 -5.21
C SER A 4 -1.02 -9.39 -6.06
N LEU A 5 0.13 -8.75 -6.32
CA LEU A 5 1.22 -9.36 -7.07
C LEU A 5 2.27 -10.03 -6.19
N ALA A 6 2.29 -9.71 -4.89
CA ALA A 6 3.27 -10.25 -3.95
C ALA A 6 3.14 -11.79 -3.82
N ASP A 7 4.29 -12.43 -3.58
CA ASP A 7 4.34 -13.87 -3.34
C ASP A 7 3.71 -14.24 -2.00
N ASP A 8 3.16 -15.46 -1.93
CA ASP A 8 2.44 -15.94 -0.76
C ASP A 8 3.33 -15.93 0.50
N SER A 9 4.63 -16.24 0.35
CA SER A 9 5.60 -16.18 1.45
C SER A 9 5.81 -14.78 2.01
N ILE A 10 5.69 -13.74 1.17
CA ILE A 10 5.75 -12.35 1.60
C ILE A 10 4.45 -11.98 2.31
N LEU A 11 3.31 -12.36 1.74
CA LEU A 11 1.99 -12.12 2.35
C LEU A 11 1.85 -12.80 3.72
N GLU A 12 2.39 -14.00 3.88
CA GLU A 12 2.48 -14.71 5.15
C GLU A 12 3.28 -13.95 6.18
N ARG A 13 4.43 -13.39 5.81
CA ARG A 13 5.22 -12.53 6.71
C ARG A 13 4.50 -11.23 7.06
N VAL A 14 3.73 -10.66 6.14
CA VAL A 14 2.96 -9.44 6.40
C VAL A 14 1.79 -9.70 7.37
N ASN A 15 1.24 -10.92 7.44
CA ASN A 15 0.14 -11.23 8.36
C ASN A 15 0.43 -10.89 9.82
N SER A 16 1.68 -11.08 10.29
CA SER A 16 2.06 -10.78 11.68
C SER A 16 2.08 -9.27 11.97
N VAL A 17 2.36 -8.45 10.96
CA VAL A 17 2.32 -6.98 11.05
C VAL A 17 0.88 -6.46 11.01
N LEU A 18 -0.01 -7.18 10.33
CA LEU A 18 -1.44 -6.87 10.27
C LEU A 18 -2.23 -7.40 11.48
N ASP A 19 -1.57 -8.13 12.39
CA ASP A 19 -2.23 -8.57 13.61
C ASP A 19 -2.56 -7.39 14.53
N SER A 20 -3.74 -7.40 15.13
CA SER A 20 -4.20 -6.30 15.98
C SER A 20 -3.45 -6.28 17.32
N ASP A 21 -2.98 -7.45 17.77
CA ASP A 21 -2.46 -7.63 19.12
C ASP A 21 -0.95 -7.39 19.23
N SER A 22 -0.15 -7.78 18.22
CA SER A 22 1.31 -7.78 18.34
C SER A 22 2.08 -7.00 17.26
N LYS A 23 1.44 -6.59 16.14
CA LYS A 23 2.03 -5.85 15.00
C LYS A 23 3.56 -5.98 14.89
N SER A 24 4.08 -7.19 14.72
CA SER A 24 5.53 -7.44 14.74
C SER A 24 6.00 -8.17 13.49
N LEU A 25 7.31 -8.08 13.23
CA LEU A 25 7.97 -8.76 12.13
C LEU A 25 9.27 -9.41 12.62
N VAL A 26 9.43 -10.69 12.31
CA VAL A 26 10.67 -11.42 12.56
C VAL A 26 11.60 -11.29 11.35
N LEU A 27 12.84 -10.91 11.62
CA LEU A 27 13.92 -10.72 10.66
C LEU A 27 14.89 -11.90 10.75
N TYR A 28 14.64 -12.94 9.98
CA TYR A 28 15.49 -14.15 9.99
C TYR A 28 16.89 -13.90 9.42
N GLU A 29 17.03 -12.92 8.55
CA GLU A 29 18.31 -12.48 7.97
C GLU A 29 19.17 -11.64 8.92
N LYS A 30 18.63 -11.22 10.07
CA LYS A 30 19.31 -10.38 11.04
C LYS A 30 19.40 -11.11 12.38
N LEU A 31 20.63 -11.36 12.82
CA LEU A 31 20.88 -11.94 14.13
C LEU A 31 20.69 -10.88 15.20
N SER A 32 20.03 -11.28 16.28
CA SER A 32 19.86 -10.48 17.47
C SER A 32 21.19 -9.91 17.96
N THR A 33 21.17 -8.64 18.34
CA THR A 33 22.33 -7.93 18.91
C THR A 33 22.76 -8.50 20.27
N ASN A 34 21.98 -9.42 20.84
CA ASN A 34 22.24 -10.07 22.13
C ASN A 34 23.21 -11.26 22.04
N ASN A 35 23.85 -11.51 20.89
CA ASN A 35 24.85 -12.58 20.65
C ASN A 35 24.36 -14.03 20.91
N ASP A 36 23.05 -14.26 21.02
CA ASP A 36 22.46 -15.58 21.23
C ASP A 36 22.17 -16.33 19.93
N GLY A 37 22.39 -15.68 18.78
CA GLY A 37 22.15 -16.24 17.46
C GLY A 37 20.67 -16.35 17.09
N SER A 38 19.76 -15.77 17.88
CA SER A 38 18.32 -15.77 17.59
C SER A 38 17.95 -14.73 16.51
N PRO A 39 16.86 -14.93 15.75
CA PRO A 39 16.31 -13.91 14.86
C PRO A 39 15.87 -12.66 15.62
N GLU A 40 16.09 -11.48 15.04
CA GLU A 40 15.59 -10.23 15.62
C GLU A 40 14.08 -10.07 15.35
N GLU A 41 13.31 -9.75 16.38
CA GLU A 41 11.90 -9.36 16.25
C GLU A 41 11.76 -7.84 16.39
N VAL A 42 11.05 -7.22 15.45
CA VAL A 42 10.78 -5.79 15.45
C VAL A 42 9.28 -5.56 15.64
N THR A 43 8.92 -4.83 16.69
CA THR A 43 7.54 -4.42 16.95
C THR A 43 7.26 -3.08 16.28
N ALA A 44 6.11 -2.96 15.62
CA ALA A 44 5.68 -1.72 14.99
C ALA A 44 5.36 -0.65 16.05
N HIS A 45 5.70 0.61 15.73
CA HIS A 45 5.36 1.76 16.56
C HIS A 45 3.83 1.92 16.67
N PRO A 46 3.26 2.45 17.78
CA PRO A 46 1.81 2.65 17.93
C PRO A 46 1.14 3.44 16.79
N ASN A 47 1.86 4.39 16.20
CA ASN A 47 1.39 5.20 15.06
C ASN A 47 1.71 4.59 13.68
N PHE A 48 2.23 3.36 13.64
CA PHE A 48 2.51 2.68 12.38
C PHE A 48 1.20 2.32 11.67
N LEU A 49 1.12 2.70 10.40
CA LEU A 49 0.01 2.37 9.53
C LEU A 49 0.54 1.63 8.31
N PHE A 50 0.00 0.44 8.07
CA PHE A 50 0.24 -0.30 6.85
C PHE A 50 -0.82 0.07 5.81
N VAL A 51 -0.39 0.63 4.68
CA VAL A 51 -1.27 0.98 3.56
C VAL A 51 -0.85 0.15 2.35
N ALA A 52 -1.80 -0.55 1.78
CA ALA A 52 -1.62 -1.29 0.54
C ALA A 52 -2.72 -0.93 -0.45
N THR A 53 -2.36 -0.99 -1.71
CA THR A 53 -3.21 -0.75 -2.86
C THR A 53 -3.25 -2.04 -3.67
N MET A 54 -4.42 -2.33 -4.23
CA MET A 54 -4.57 -3.39 -5.21
C MET A 54 -5.52 -2.88 -6.29
N ASN A 55 -5.26 -3.30 -7.51
CA ASN A 55 -6.23 -3.11 -8.56
C ASN A 55 -7.32 -4.19 -8.44
N PRO A 56 -8.55 -3.92 -8.90
CA PRO A 56 -9.63 -4.90 -8.92
C PRO A 56 -9.23 -6.23 -9.57
N SER A 57 -9.77 -7.33 -9.04
CA SER A 57 -9.70 -8.65 -9.68
C SER A 57 -10.39 -8.60 -11.04
N GLY A 58 -9.66 -8.85 -12.13
CA GLY A 58 -10.18 -8.79 -13.50
C GLY A 58 -9.13 -8.44 -14.55
N ASP A 59 -8.05 -7.76 -14.14
CA ASP A 59 -6.89 -7.51 -14.99
C ASP A 59 -5.93 -8.71 -15.01
N TYR A 60 -5.34 -8.95 -16.18
CA TYR A 60 -4.47 -10.10 -16.45
C TYR A 60 -3.30 -10.18 -15.43
N GLY A 61 -3.13 -11.34 -14.79
CA GLY A 61 -2.03 -11.61 -13.85
C GLY A 61 -2.27 -11.16 -12.40
N LYS A 62 -3.42 -10.56 -12.07
CA LYS A 62 -3.72 -10.12 -10.70
C LYS A 62 -4.41 -11.23 -9.92
N ARG A 63 -3.77 -11.69 -8.83
CA ARG A 63 -4.31 -12.71 -7.92
C ARG A 63 -5.28 -12.07 -6.93
N GLU A 64 -6.35 -12.78 -6.59
CA GLU A 64 -7.20 -12.38 -5.49
C GLU A 64 -6.51 -12.64 -4.16
N LEU A 65 -6.57 -11.68 -3.24
CA LEU A 65 -6.11 -11.91 -1.87
C LEU A 65 -7.06 -12.90 -1.18
N SER A 66 -6.49 -13.78 -0.35
CA SER A 66 -7.29 -14.70 0.46
C SER A 66 -8.24 -13.94 1.39
N HIS A 67 -9.42 -14.50 1.65
CA HIS A 67 -10.40 -13.90 2.54
C HIS A 67 -9.82 -13.64 3.94
N ALA A 68 -8.95 -14.53 4.43
CA ALA A 68 -8.29 -14.37 5.73
C ALA A 68 -7.38 -13.13 5.77
N LEU A 69 -6.61 -12.87 4.70
CA LEU A 69 -5.76 -11.69 4.61
C LEU A 69 -6.61 -10.41 4.47
N ARG A 70 -7.63 -10.42 3.60
CA ARG A 70 -8.54 -9.28 3.41
C ARG A 70 -9.26 -8.88 4.70
N ASN A 71 -9.64 -9.85 5.53
CA ASN A 71 -10.26 -9.59 6.83
C ASN A 71 -9.36 -8.87 7.84
N ARG A 72 -8.05 -8.81 7.61
CA ARG A 72 -7.11 -8.04 8.45
C ARG A 72 -6.96 -6.59 7.98
N PHE A 73 -7.58 -6.22 6.85
CA PHE A 73 -7.59 -4.86 6.34
C PHE A 73 -8.95 -4.20 6.57
N THR A 74 -8.92 -2.87 6.62
CA THR A 74 -10.09 -2.05 6.26
C THR A 74 -9.99 -1.75 4.77
N GLU A 75 -10.83 -2.40 3.97
CA GLU A 75 -10.81 -2.23 2.51
C GLU A 75 -11.67 -1.03 2.08
N ILE A 76 -11.11 -0.20 1.20
CA ILE A 76 -11.81 0.95 0.62
C ILE A 76 -11.85 0.77 -0.90
N TRP A 77 -13.06 0.70 -1.45
CA TRP A 77 -13.25 0.63 -2.89
C TRP A 77 -13.25 2.04 -3.51
N CYS A 78 -12.25 2.30 -4.36
CA CYS A 78 -12.20 3.53 -5.15
C CYS A 78 -12.87 3.30 -6.50
N ALA A 79 -14.08 3.85 -6.68
CA ALA A 79 -14.75 3.83 -7.97
C ALA A 79 -14.05 4.76 -8.97
N ASN A 80 -14.01 4.35 -10.24
CA ASN A 80 -13.60 5.22 -11.33
C ASN A 80 -14.58 6.39 -11.44
N SER A 81 -14.14 7.59 -11.05
CA SER A 81 -14.93 8.82 -11.12
C SER A 81 -14.34 9.79 -12.15
N ASN A 82 -14.04 9.26 -13.33
CA ASN A 82 -13.50 10.02 -14.46
C ASN A 82 -14.62 10.70 -15.26
N THR A 83 -15.47 11.47 -14.58
CA THR A 83 -16.41 12.33 -15.30
C THR A 83 -15.63 13.36 -16.10
N HIS A 84 -16.19 13.77 -17.24
CA HIS A 84 -15.57 14.78 -18.09
C HIS A 84 -15.29 16.07 -17.32
N GLU A 85 -16.18 16.44 -16.41
CA GLU A 85 -16.07 17.60 -15.53
C GLU A 85 -14.90 17.48 -14.55
N HIS A 86 -14.72 16.32 -13.89
CA HIS A 86 -13.58 16.11 -13.00
C HIS A 86 -12.26 16.14 -13.77
N LEU A 87 -12.21 15.51 -14.95
CA LEU A 87 -11.01 15.53 -15.79
C LEU A 87 -10.67 16.95 -16.23
N LYS A 88 -11.66 17.77 -16.62
CA LYS A 88 -11.44 19.19 -16.90
C LYS A 88 -10.89 19.94 -15.70
N GLN A 89 -11.45 19.75 -14.50
CA GLN A 89 -10.95 20.41 -13.30
C GLN A 89 -9.49 20.04 -12.99
N ILE A 90 -9.14 18.77 -13.16
CA ILE A 90 -7.76 18.28 -12.99
C ILE A 90 -6.83 18.95 -14.03
N LEU A 91 -7.25 19.05 -15.29
CA LEU A 91 -6.48 19.71 -16.35
C LEU A 91 -6.34 21.22 -16.12
N ASP A 92 -7.42 21.88 -15.71
CA ASP A 92 -7.44 23.31 -15.39
C ASP A 92 -6.47 23.64 -14.26
N HIS A 93 -6.48 22.82 -13.19
CA HIS A 93 -5.57 22.97 -12.07
C HIS A 93 -4.11 22.72 -12.46
N ASN A 94 -3.82 21.58 -13.12
CA ASN A 94 -2.45 21.12 -13.32
C ASN A 94 -1.77 21.69 -14.57
N ILE A 95 -2.52 22.07 -15.61
CA ILE A 95 -1.95 22.53 -16.89
C ILE A 95 -2.25 24.00 -17.13
N PHE A 96 -3.51 24.41 -17.07
CA PHE A 96 -3.88 25.77 -17.51
C PHE A 96 -3.44 26.86 -16.53
N SER A 97 -3.34 26.58 -15.23
CA SER A 97 -2.72 27.49 -14.25
C SER A 97 -1.24 27.75 -14.56
N LEU A 98 -0.50 26.69 -14.91
CA LEU A 98 0.90 26.76 -15.33
C LEU A 98 1.06 27.53 -16.65
N LEU A 99 0.25 27.22 -17.66
CA LEU A 99 0.30 27.92 -18.96
C LEU A 99 -0.06 29.41 -18.84
N LYS A 100 -1.03 29.80 -18.01
CA LYS A 100 -1.30 31.23 -17.76
C LYS A 100 -0.10 31.95 -17.17
N THR A 101 0.64 31.30 -16.27
CA THR A 101 1.85 31.90 -15.68
C THR A 101 2.96 32.07 -16.72
N PHE A 102 3.11 31.12 -17.64
CA PHE A 102 4.13 31.14 -18.68
C PHE A 102 3.82 32.04 -19.89
N PHE A 103 2.55 32.20 -20.28
CA PHE A 103 2.17 32.94 -21.48
C PHE A 103 1.56 34.34 -21.23
N VAL A 104 1.26 34.72 -19.98
CA VAL A 104 0.69 36.04 -19.64
C VAL A 104 1.74 37.01 -19.07
N ASN A 105 2.92 36.51 -18.68
CA ASN A 105 4.06 37.32 -18.22
C ASN A 105 5.25 37.33 -19.20
N GLY A 106 5.05 36.87 -20.43
CA GLY A 106 6.04 36.91 -21.53
C GLY A 106 5.69 37.97 -22.55
#